data_AF-A0A3D1SED8-F1
#
_entry.id   AF-A0A3D1SED8-F1
#
_cell.length_a   1.000
_cell.length_b   1.000
_cell.length_c   1.000
_cell.angle_alpha   90.00
_cell.angle_beta   90.00
_cell.angle_gamma   90.00
#
_symmetry.space_group_name_H-M   'P 1'
#
loop_
_entity.id
_entity.type
_entity.pdbx_description
1 polymer ?
#
loop_
_entity_poly.entity_id
_entity_poly.type
_entity_poly.pdbx_seq_one_letter_code
_entity_poly.pdbx_strand_id
1 'polypeptide(L)'
;LAQPLGGFSVWLPVIIIGIAAAAHQSWSANIFTTVSDMFPKHAVGTITGIGGMAGGVGSFFINKSSGVLFDYAANTNLKFLGYEGIESGYFIIFIFCAVAYLLGWTIMKSLVPKYQLITDM
;
A
#
# COMPACT_ATOMS: atom_id res chain seq x y z
N LEU A 1 -10.75 -22.40 2.60
CA LEU A 1 -10.76 -21.85 3.98
C LEU A 1 -9.50 -21.02 4.09
N ALA A 2 -9.61 -19.75 3.68
CA ALA A 2 -8.53 -18.90 3.13
C ALA A 2 -7.37 -18.54 4.06
N GLN A 3 -7.39 -18.96 5.32
CA GLN A 3 -6.28 -18.78 6.24
C GLN A 3 -6.37 -19.87 7.31
N PRO A 4 -5.32 -20.69 7.55
CA PRO A 4 -5.37 -21.71 8.59
C PRO A 4 -5.72 -21.12 9.97
N LEU A 5 -5.39 -19.84 10.19
CA LEU A 5 -5.72 -19.06 11.39
C LEU A 5 -7.20 -18.69 11.51
N GLY A 6 -7.94 -18.57 10.40
CA GLY A 6 -9.38 -18.31 10.42
C GLY A 6 -10.20 -19.52 10.87
N GLY A 7 -9.64 -20.73 10.79
CA GLY A 7 -10.24 -21.95 11.32
C GLY A 7 -10.17 -22.08 12.85
N PHE A 8 -9.24 -21.36 13.49
CA PHE A 8 -9.10 -21.35 14.95
C PHE A 8 -9.93 -20.24 15.62
N SER A 9 -9.92 -19.03 15.05
CA SER A 9 -10.70 -17.90 15.57
C SER A 9 -10.76 -16.75 14.56
N VAL A 10 -11.96 -16.22 14.33
CA VAL A 10 -12.20 -15.04 13.47
C VAL A 10 -11.53 -13.77 14.01
N TRP A 11 -11.22 -13.71 15.30
CA TRP A 11 -10.65 -12.53 15.94
C TRP A 11 -9.20 -12.27 15.52
N LEU A 12 -8.45 -13.32 15.21
CA LEU A 12 -7.04 -13.17 14.85
C LEU A 12 -6.86 -12.47 13.49
N PRO A 13 -7.54 -12.89 12.40
CA PRO A 13 -7.57 -12.11 11.15
C PRO A 13 -8.07 -10.67 11.34
N VAL A 14 -9.10 -10.47 12.16
CA VAL A 14 -9.66 -9.13 12.43
C VAL A 14 -8.62 -8.21 13.06
N ILE A 15 -7.87 -8.67 14.06
CA ILE A 15 -6.81 -7.87 14.70
C ILE A 15 -5.71 -7.56 13.70
N ILE A 16 -5.28 -8.54 12.89
CA ILE A 16 -4.22 -8.35 11.89
C ILE A 16 -4.65 -7.30 10.85
N ILE A 17 -5.86 -7.40 10.31
CA ILE A 17 -6.40 -6.44 9.34
C ILE A 17 -6.58 -5.06 10.00
N GLY A 18 -7.00 -5.00 11.27
CA GLY A 18 -7.12 -3.75 12.03
C GLY A 18 -5.78 -3.01 12.15
N ILE A 19 -4.70 -3.73 12.49
CA ILE A 19 -3.34 -3.17 12.54
C ILE A 19 -2.89 -2.73 11.15
N ALA A 20 -3.12 -3.55 10.12
CA ALA A 20 -2.76 -3.21 8.75
C ALA A 20 -3.48 -1.93 8.26
N ALA A 21 -4.77 -1.80 8.56
CA ALA A 21 -5.55 -0.60 8.24
C ALA A 21 -5.04 0.63 9.00
N ALA A 22 -4.68 0.49 10.29
CA ALA A 22 -4.08 1.57 11.07
C ALA A 22 -2.73 2.02 10.49
N ALA A 23 -1.86 1.07 10.13
CA ALA A 23 -0.58 1.36 9.49
C ALA A 23 -0.77 2.06 8.12
N HIS A 24 -1.74 1.60 7.32
CA HIS A 24 -2.10 2.22 6.05
C HIS A 24 -2.58 3.67 6.22
N GLN A 25 -3.36 3.97 7.25
CA GLN A 25 -3.79 5.35 7.53
C GLN A 25 -2.63 6.24 8.01
N SER A 26 -1.75 5.71 8.86
CA SER A 26 -0.53 6.41 9.29
C SER A 26 0.38 6.76 8.11
N TRP A 27 0.52 5.84 7.14
CA TRP A 27 1.27 6.07 5.92
C TRP A 27 0.73 7.26 5.11
N SER A 28 -0.58 7.30 4.87
CA SER A 28 -1.21 8.39 4.13
C SER A 28 -1.00 9.74 4.80
N ALA A 29 -1.20 9.81 6.13
CA ALA A 29 -0.98 11.04 6.89
C ALA A 29 0.45 11.57 6.74
N ASN A 30 1.44 10.68 6.82
CA ASN A 30 2.85 11.05 6.70
C ASN A 30 3.25 11.52 5.30
N ILE A 31 2.66 10.96 4.24
CA ILE A 31 2.93 11.44 2.87
C ILE A 31 2.48 12.89 2.71
N PHE A 32 1.28 13.23 3.16
CA PHE A 32 0.75 14.59 3.01
C PHE A 32 1.54 15.62 3.82
N THR A 33 1.97 15.27 5.04
CA THR A 33 2.80 16.17 5.85
C THR A 33 4.22 16.30 5.29
N THR A 34 4.81 15.21 4.80
CA THR A 34 6.16 15.25 4.19
C THR A 34 6.22 16.21 3.00
N VAL A 35 5.18 16.23 2.16
CA VAL A 35 5.11 17.17 1.02
C VAL A 35 5.02 18.63 1.50
N SER A 36 4.22 18.92 2.53
CA SER A 36 4.14 20.29 3.07
C SER A 36 5.43 20.75 3.75
N ASP A 37 6.20 19.82 4.31
CA ASP A 37 7.44 20.12 5.04
C ASP A 37 8.65 20.30 4.11
N MET A 38 8.66 19.64 2.95
CA MET A 38 9.79 19.64 2.01
C MET A 38 9.71 20.71 0.91
N PHE A 39 8.52 21.24 0.64
CA PHE A 39 8.28 22.15 -0.50
C PHE A 39 7.75 23.52 -0.06
N PRO A 40 7.99 24.59 -0.85
CA PRO A 40 7.52 25.92 -0.50
C PRO A 40 5.99 25.99 -0.53
N LYS A 41 5.40 26.77 0.39
CA LYS A 41 3.94 26.84 0.65
C LYS A 41 3.08 27.07 -0.61
N HIS A 42 3.58 27.83 -1.59
CA HIS A 42 2.86 28.10 -2.84
C HIS A 42 2.80 26.89 -3.79
N ALA A 43 3.72 25.93 -3.66
CA ALA A 43 3.82 24.75 -4.54
C ALA A 43 3.16 23.49 -3.94
N VAL A 44 2.91 23.46 -2.62
CA VAL A 44 2.36 22.29 -1.90
C VAL A 44 1.05 21.79 -2.53
N GLY A 45 0.15 22.71 -2.91
CA GLY A 45 -1.13 22.35 -3.53
C GLY A 45 -0.97 21.64 -4.88
N THR A 46 -0.11 22.17 -5.75
CA THR A 46 0.17 21.58 -7.07
C THR A 46 0.83 20.22 -6.94
N ILE A 47 1.82 20.08 -6.04
CA ILE A 47 2.55 18.82 -5.84
C ILE A 47 1.62 17.74 -5.26
N THR A 48 0.81 18.12 -4.26
CA THR A 48 -0.22 17.22 -3.71
C THR A 48 -1.23 16.81 -4.76
N GLY A 49 -1.64 17.74 -5.64
CA GLY A 49 -2.56 17.46 -6.75
C GLY A 49 -1.99 16.48 -7.77
N ILE A 50 -0.73 16.66 -8.19
CA ILE A 50 -0.04 15.74 -9.10
C ILE A 50 0.14 14.37 -8.44
N GLY A 51 0.55 14.33 -7.17
CA GLY A 51 0.67 13.09 -6.39
C GLY A 51 -0.68 12.37 -6.24
N GLY A 52 -1.76 13.12 -6.00
CA GLY A 52 -3.12 12.59 -5.94
C GLY A 52 -3.59 12.01 -7.28
N MET A 53 -3.29 12.68 -8.40
CA MET A 53 -3.59 12.17 -9.74
C MET A 53 -2.80 10.88 -10.03
N ALA A 54 -1.50 10.85 -9.74
CA ALA A 54 -0.69 9.65 -9.88
C ALA A 54 -1.21 8.49 -9.01
N GLY A 55 -1.61 8.77 -7.78
CA GLY A 55 -2.26 7.81 -6.88
C GLY A 55 -3.59 7.29 -7.41
N GLY A 56 -4.43 8.16 -7.98
CA GLY A 56 -5.71 7.80 -8.60
C GLY A 56 -5.54 6.91 -9.83
N VAL A 57 -4.62 7.27 -10.73
CA VAL A 57 -4.27 6.46 -11.91
C VAL A 57 -3.69 5.10 -11.49
N GLY A 58 -2.80 5.08 -10.51
CA GLY A 58 -2.27 3.84 -9.94
C GLY A 58 -3.38 2.95 -9.35
N SER A 59 -4.32 3.56 -8.63
CA SER A 59 -5.48 2.85 -8.06
C SER A 59 -6.38 2.26 -9.14
N PHE A 60 -6.58 2.96 -10.25
CA PHE A 60 -7.32 2.43 -11.39
C PHE A 60 -6.66 1.16 -11.96
N PHE A 61 -5.35 1.19 -12.18
CA PHE A 61 -4.62 0.02 -12.68
C PHE A 61 -4.62 -1.15 -11.72
N ILE A 62 -4.43 -0.92 -10.42
CA ILE A 62 -4.47 -1.99 -9.41
C ILE A 62 -5.87 -2.60 -9.33
N ASN A 63 -6.92 -1.79 -9.29
CA ASN A 63 -8.29 -2.33 -9.22
C ASN A 63 -8.66 -3.12 -10.49
N LYS A 64 -8.30 -2.61 -11.68
CA LYS A 64 -8.57 -3.31 -12.93
C LYS A 64 -7.79 -4.63 -13.04
N SER A 65 -6.50 -4.61 -12.70
CA SER A 65 -5.66 -5.82 -12.74
C SER A 65 -6.07 -6.84 -11.68
N SER A 66 -6.43 -6.40 -10.47
CA SER A 66 -6.95 -7.28 -9.41
C SER A 66 -8.24 -7.96 -9.83
N GLY A 67 -9.17 -7.24 -10.48
CA GLY A 67 -10.40 -7.83 -11.01
C GLY A 67 -10.12 -8.94 -12.03
N VAL A 68 -9.27 -8.66 -13.02
CA VAL A 68 -8.87 -9.66 -14.03
C VAL A 68 -8.15 -10.85 -13.38
N LEU A 69 -7.31 -10.62 -12.38
CA LEU A 69 -6.61 -11.68 -11.65
C LEU A 69 -7.59 -12.56 -10.87
N PHE A 70 -8.61 -11.97 -10.23
CA PHE A 70 -9.62 -12.73 -9.49
C PHE A 70 -10.49 -13.57 -10.42
N ASP A 71 -10.91 -13.02 -11.56
CA ASP A 71 -11.64 -13.78 -12.58
C ASP A 71 -10.79 -14.94 -13.11
N TYR A 72 -9.52 -14.70 -13.41
CA TYR A 72 -8.59 -15.74 -13.84
C TYR A 72 -8.40 -16.81 -12.77
N ALA A 73 -8.19 -16.41 -11.52
CA ALA A 73 -7.98 -17.32 -10.39
C ALA A 73 -9.21 -18.19 -10.12
N ALA A 74 -10.42 -17.63 -10.25
CA ALA A 74 -11.68 -18.36 -10.13
C ALA A 74 -11.87 -19.40 -11.25
N ASN A 75 -11.64 -19.01 -12.50
CA ASN A 75 -11.89 -19.88 -13.65
C ASN A 75 -10.84 -21.01 -13.79
N THR A 76 -9.61 -20.78 -13.36
CA THR A 76 -8.50 -21.73 -13.53
C THR A 76 -8.19 -22.56 -12.27
N ASN A 77 -8.90 -22.34 -11.17
CA ASN A 77 -8.57 -22.89 -9.84
C ASN A 77 -7.08 -22.70 -9.50
N LEU A 78 -6.62 -21.45 -9.64
CA LEU A 78 -5.20 -21.12 -9.53
C LEU A 78 -4.63 -21.57 -8.17
N LYS A 79 -3.58 -22.40 -8.21
CA LYS A 79 -2.87 -22.87 -7.02
C LYS A 79 -1.62 -22.05 -6.79
N PHE A 80 -1.56 -21.34 -5.67
CA PHE A 80 -0.41 -20.52 -5.33
C PHE A 80 -0.11 -20.58 -3.83
N LEU A 81 1.13 -20.95 -3.48
CA LEU A 81 1.63 -21.03 -2.10
C LEU A 81 0.67 -21.74 -1.12
N GLY A 82 0.02 -22.81 -1.58
CA GLY A 82 -0.89 -23.64 -0.78
C GLY A 82 -2.36 -23.19 -0.78
N TYR A 83 -2.69 -22.08 -1.44
CA TYR A 83 -4.06 -21.61 -1.66
C TYR A 83 -4.57 -22.09 -3.03
N GLU A 84 -5.90 -22.16 -3.19
CA GLU A 84 -6.56 -22.58 -4.43
C GLU A 84 -7.69 -21.61 -4.82
N GLY A 85 -7.81 -21.34 -6.12
CA GLY A 85 -8.85 -20.47 -6.65
C GLY A 85 -8.69 -19.01 -6.25
N ILE A 86 -9.79 -18.36 -5.87
CA ILE A 86 -9.84 -16.92 -5.54
C ILE A 86 -8.94 -16.58 -4.34
N GLU A 87 -8.78 -17.50 -3.38
CA GLU A 87 -7.93 -17.30 -2.19
C GLU A 87 -6.48 -17.00 -2.59
N SER A 88 -5.97 -17.69 -3.62
CA SER A 88 -4.65 -17.42 -4.21
C SER A 88 -4.54 -16.03 -4.82
N GLY A 89 -5.61 -15.57 -5.48
CA GLY A 89 -5.68 -14.23 -6.06
C GLY A 89 -5.52 -13.15 -4.98
N TYR A 90 -6.25 -13.26 -3.87
CA TYR A 90 -6.10 -12.34 -2.75
C TYR A 90 -4.68 -12.33 -2.20
N PHE A 91 -4.08 -13.51 -2.02
CA PHE A 91 -2.73 -13.63 -1.49
C PHE A 91 -1.67 -12.94 -2.37
N ILE A 92 -1.78 -13.10 -3.70
CA ILE A 92 -0.89 -12.44 -4.66
C ILE A 92 -1.00 -10.90 -4.55
N ILE A 93 -2.23 -10.37 -4.49
CA ILE A 93 -2.44 -8.92 -4.36
C ILE A 93 -1.89 -8.39 -3.02
N PHE A 94 -2.09 -9.12 -1.92
CA PHE A 94 -1.53 -8.72 -0.63
C PHE A 94 -0.01 -8.65 -0.64
N ILE A 95 0.68 -9.62 -1.25
CA ILE A 95 2.14 -9.60 -1.41
C ILE A 95 2.57 -8.40 -2.26
N PHE A 96 1.92 -8.19 -3.40
CA PHE A 96 2.23 -7.06 -4.29
C PHE A 96 2.09 -5.72 -3.56
N CYS A 97 0.99 -5.51 -2.85
CA CYS A 97 0.76 -4.30 -2.06
C CYS A 97 1.80 -4.13 -0.96
N ALA A 98 2.14 -5.19 -0.22
CA ALA A 98 3.15 -5.14 0.84
C ALA A 98 4.53 -4.72 0.28
N VAL A 99 4.93 -5.24 -0.87
CA VAL A 99 6.18 -4.85 -1.53
C VAL A 99 6.13 -3.41 -2.04
N ALA A 100 5.00 -2.98 -2.60
CA ALA A 100 4.82 -1.60 -3.06
C ALA A 100 4.98 -0.58 -1.92
N TYR A 101 4.49 -0.89 -0.72
CA TYR A 101 4.70 -0.07 0.48
C TYR A 101 6.19 0.08 0.82
N LEU A 102 6.94 -1.02 0.82
CA LEU A 102 8.38 -1.00 1.11
C LEU A 102 9.18 -0.25 0.04
N LEU A 103 8.81 -0.40 -1.23
CA LEU A 103 9.42 0.34 -2.34
C LEU A 103 9.18 1.84 -2.19
N GLY A 104 7.92 2.25 -1.95
CA GLY A 104 7.58 3.65 -1.72
C GLY A 104 8.38 4.26 -0.56
N TRP A 105 8.50 3.51 0.55
CA TRP A 105 9.28 3.95 1.71
C TRP A 105 10.76 4.09 1.41
N THR A 106 11.33 3.12 0.71
CA THR A 106 12.73 3.13 0.30
C THR A 106 13.05 4.32 -0.61
N ILE A 107 12.16 4.61 -1.57
CA ILE A 107 12.29 5.75 -2.48
C ILE A 107 12.24 7.06 -1.70
N MET A 108 11.23 7.26 -0.85
CA MET A 108 11.13 8.47 -0.03
C MET A 108 12.38 8.64 0.85
N LYS A 109 12.81 7.58 1.54
CA LYS A 109 13.99 7.65 2.41
C LYS A 109 15.28 7.98 1.64
N SER A 110 15.40 7.50 0.40
CA SER A 110 16.57 7.76 -0.45
C SER A 110 16.58 9.18 -1.04
N LEU A 111 15.41 9.76 -1.30
CA LEU A 111 15.26 11.10 -1.89
C LEU A 111 15.26 12.23 -0.85
N VAL A 112 14.90 11.94 0.41
CA VAL A 112 14.88 12.95 1.47
C VAL A 112 16.31 13.43 1.78
N PRO A 113 16.59 14.75 1.74
CA PRO A 113 17.90 15.29 2.06
C PRO A 113 18.28 15.01 3.52
N LYS A 114 19.58 14.79 3.77
CA LYS A 114 20.09 14.69 5.14
C LYS A 114 19.88 16.02 5.86
N TYR A 115 19.18 15.97 6.99
CA TYR A 115 18.95 17.13 7.84
C TYR A 115 20.28 17.77 8.25
N GLN A 116 20.45 19.07 7.95
CA GLN A 116 21.55 19.88 8.46
C GLN A 116 20.97 20.82 9.52
N LEU A 117 21.51 20.75 10.74
CA LEU A 117 21.19 21.69 11.80
C LEU A 117 21.70 23.07 11.39
N ILE A 118 20.84 24.08 11.47
CA ILE A 118 21.24 25.48 11.27
C ILE A 118 22.07 25.87 12.50
N THR A 119 23.39 25.88 12.35
CA THR A 119 24.35 26.20 13.42
C THR A 119 24.68 27.68 13.54
N ASP A 120 24.25 28.51 12.59
CA ASP A 120 24.44 29.96 12.64
C ASP A 120 23.27 30.62 13.39
N MET A 121 23.49 30.90 14.68
CA MET A 121 22.66 31.77 15.52
C MET A 121 23.54 32.85 16.13
#